data_AF-T1B5K0-F1
#
_entry.id   AF-T1B5K0-F1
#
_cell.length_a   1.000
_cell.length_b   1.000
_cell.length_c   1.000
_cell.angle_alpha   90.00
_cell.angle_beta   90.00
_cell.angle_gamma   90.00
#
_symmetry.space_group_name_H-M   'P 1'
#
loop_
_entity.id
_entity.type
_entity.pdbx_description
1 polymer ?
#
loop_
_entity_poly.entity_id
_entity_poly.type
_entity_poly.pdbx_seq_one_letter_code
_entity_poly.pdbx_strand_id
1 'polypeptide(L)'
;SSAQQADAETTPLENPERYRYELRLAEIAELWRRGTVIGSWLLDLTAEELLQDDELKSYAGRVSDSGEGRWTLQAAIDEGVPATQLAAALFARFSSRGNASYANQVMSAMRHAFGGHAEKTAGGT
;
A
#
# COMPACT_ATOMS: atom_id res chain seq x y z
N SER A 1 -35.01 -16.09 8.07
CA SER A 1 -33.65 -16.62 8.28
C SER A 1 -33.19 -17.22 6.96
N SER A 2 -32.40 -16.48 6.19
CA SER A 2 -31.86 -16.94 4.91
C SER A 2 -30.57 -17.66 5.21
N ALA A 3 -30.51 -18.97 5.01
CA ALA A 3 -29.28 -19.73 5.15
C ALA A 3 -28.26 -19.19 4.13
N GLN A 4 -27.20 -18.55 4.62
CA GLN A 4 -26.09 -18.09 3.80
C GLN A 4 -25.43 -19.33 3.18
N GLN A 5 -25.45 -19.45 1.85
CA GLN A 5 -24.83 -20.58 1.15
C GLN A 5 -23.33 -20.58 1.43
N ALA A 6 -22.81 -21.69 1.95
CA ALA A 6 -21.38 -21.91 2.04
C ALA A 6 -20.84 -22.11 0.62
N ASP A 7 -20.14 -21.11 0.07
CA ASP A 7 -19.33 -21.26 -1.14
C ASP A 7 -17.83 -21.37 -0.78
N ALA A 8 -17.01 -21.84 -1.72
CA ALA A 8 -15.57 -22.03 -1.51
C ALA A 8 -14.76 -20.72 -1.61
N GLU A 9 -15.37 -19.64 -2.08
CA GLU A 9 -14.76 -18.31 -2.29
C GLU A 9 -14.92 -17.41 -1.05
N THR A 10 -15.86 -17.74 -0.16
CA THR A 10 -16.22 -16.93 1.01
C THR A 10 -15.84 -17.66 2.29
N THR A 11 -14.79 -17.16 2.96
CA THR A 11 -14.45 -17.63 4.31
C THR A 11 -15.62 -17.35 5.25
N PRO A 12 -16.19 -18.35 5.95
CA PRO A 12 -17.29 -18.12 6.88
C PRO A 12 -16.81 -17.28 8.07
N LEU A 13 -17.19 -16.01 8.11
CA LEU A 13 -17.03 -15.17 9.28
C LEU A 13 -18.29 -15.30 10.15
N GLU A 14 -18.12 -15.73 11.39
CA GLU A 14 -19.22 -15.74 12.36
C GLU A 14 -19.53 -14.28 12.74
N ASN A 15 -20.75 -13.82 12.45
CA ASN A 15 -21.22 -12.44 12.70
C ASN A 15 -20.45 -11.35 11.92
N PRO A 16 -20.46 -11.35 10.57
CA PRO A 16 -19.69 -10.41 9.74
C PRO A 16 -20.05 -8.94 9.97
N GLU A 17 -21.25 -8.65 10.46
CA GLU A 17 -21.71 -7.32 10.83
C GLU A 17 -20.87 -6.67 11.95
N ARG A 18 -20.17 -7.47 12.78
CA ARG A 18 -19.32 -6.96 13.87
C ARG A 18 -17.98 -6.40 13.40
N TYR A 19 -17.58 -6.66 12.16
CA TYR A 19 -16.26 -6.32 11.61
C TYR A 19 -16.30 -5.24 10.52
N ARG A 20 -17.43 -4.53 10.41
CA ARG A 20 -17.60 -3.39 9.49
C ARG A 20 -17.14 -2.12 10.16
N TYR A 21 -15.83 -1.93 10.24
CA TYR A 21 -15.25 -0.72 10.82
C TYR A 21 -15.23 0.42 9.81
N GLU A 22 -15.69 1.58 10.24
CA GLU A 22 -15.40 2.85 9.57
C GLU A 22 -14.14 3.44 10.19
N LEU A 23 -13.02 3.23 9.51
CA LEU A 23 -11.71 3.70 9.99
C LEU A 23 -11.46 5.11 9.46
N ARG A 24 -11.23 6.05 10.39
CA ARG A 24 -10.79 7.42 10.06
C ARG A 24 -9.29 7.42 9.85
N LEU A 25 -8.85 7.03 8.66
CA LEU A 25 -7.45 6.73 8.36
C LEU A 25 -6.51 7.92 8.58
N ALA A 26 -6.94 9.14 8.25
CA ALA A 26 -6.18 10.36 8.52
C ALA A 26 -5.94 10.58 10.02
N GLU A 27 -6.96 10.38 10.87
CA GLU A 27 -6.82 10.49 12.32
C GLU A 27 -5.93 9.39 12.91
N ILE A 28 -6.03 8.16 12.37
CA ILE A 28 -5.18 7.03 12.80
C ILE A 28 -3.71 7.30 12.44
N ALA A 29 -3.45 7.78 11.23
CA ALA A 29 -2.10 8.15 10.80
C ALA A 29 -1.54 9.29 11.67
N GLU A 30 -2.35 10.30 12.01
CA GLU A 30 -1.96 11.37 12.92
C GLU A 30 -1.58 10.85 14.30
N LEU A 31 -2.35 9.91 14.85
CA LEU A 31 -2.05 9.25 16.12
C LEU A 31 -0.69 8.55 16.06
N TRP A 32 -0.37 7.87 14.95
CA TRP A 32 0.90 7.17 14.81
C TRP A 32 2.11 8.10 14.76
N ARG A 33 1.96 9.38 14.35
CA ARG A 33 3.05 10.37 14.39
C ARG A 33 3.52 10.68 15.81
N ARG A 34 2.71 10.39 16.83
CA ARG A 34 2.96 10.82 18.21
C ARG A 34 3.05 9.62 19.15
N GLY A 35 4.24 9.40 19.72
CA GLY A 35 4.45 8.44 20.81
C GLY A 35 4.47 6.97 20.39
N THR A 36 4.45 6.66 19.09
CA THR A 36 4.67 5.29 18.59
C THR A 36 6.12 5.07 18.22
N VAL A 37 6.52 3.80 18.13
CA VAL A 37 7.88 3.39 17.72
C VAL A 37 8.11 3.61 16.22
N ILE A 38 7.05 3.67 15.41
CA ILE A 38 7.12 3.78 13.94
C ILE A 38 7.13 5.23 13.44
N GLY A 39 7.20 6.21 14.36
CA GLY A 39 7.33 7.62 14.02
C GLY A 39 8.50 7.86 13.07
N SER A 40 8.24 8.47 11.92
CA SER A 40 9.22 8.69 10.87
C SER A 40 8.78 9.79 9.92
N TRP A 41 9.73 10.40 9.22
CA TRP A 41 9.43 11.43 8.23
C TRP A 41 8.49 10.93 7.10
N LEU A 42 8.62 9.67 6.67
CA LEU A 42 7.70 9.09 5.68
C LEU A 42 6.27 8.96 6.22
N LEU A 43 6.12 8.65 7.51
CA LEU A 43 4.81 8.65 8.15
C LEU A 43 4.23 10.07 8.26
N ASP A 44 5.09 11.07 8.50
CA ASP A 44 4.68 12.48 8.50
C ASP A 44 4.06 12.89 7.17
N LEU A 45 4.76 12.60 6.07
CA LEU A 45 4.28 12.85 4.70
C LEU A 45 3.00 12.09 4.37
N THR A 46 2.89 10.84 4.82
CA THR A 46 1.69 10.02 4.56
C THR A 46 0.47 10.56 5.30
N ALA A 47 0.64 10.99 6.55
CA ALA A 47 -0.45 11.60 7.32
C ALA A 47 -0.89 12.94 6.71
N GLU A 48 0.04 13.73 6.15
CA GLU A 48 -0.28 14.96 5.43
C GLU A 48 -1.10 14.69 4.18
N GLU A 49 -0.70 13.73 3.34
CA GLU A 49 -1.47 13.33 2.15
C GLU A 49 -2.88 12.85 2.51
N LEU A 50 -3.01 11.99 3.54
CA LEU A 50 -4.32 11.51 4.01
C LEU A 50 -5.19 12.62 4.61
N LEU A 51 -4.59 13.67 5.17
CA LEU A 51 -5.33 14.83 5.69
C LEU A 51 -5.91 15.68 4.54
N GLN A 52 -5.24 15.73 3.39
CA GLN A 52 -5.71 16.44 2.20
C GLN A 52 -6.82 15.67 1.47
N ASP A 53 -6.62 14.37 1.27
CA ASP A 53 -7.57 13.46 0.61
C ASP A 53 -7.41 12.05 1.21
N ASP A 54 -8.36 11.63 2.04
CA ASP A 54 -8.33 10.30 2.66
C ASP A 54 -8.76 9.18 1.68
N GLU A 55 -9.46 9.53 0.60
CA GLU A 55 -9.86 8.61 -0.45
C GLU A 55 -8.75 8.41 -1.50
N LEU A 56 -7.75 9.29 -1.55
CA LEU A 56 -6.57 9.24 -2.43
C LEU A 56 -6.94 9.05 -3.91
N LYS A 57 -8.05 9.65 -4.35
CA LYS A 57 -8.62 9.44 -5.69
C LYS A 57 -7.75 10.00 -6.82
N SER A 58 -6.84 10.91 -6.49
CA SER A 58 -5.85 11.47 -7.42
C SER A 58 -4.74 10.50 -7.80
N TYR A 59 -4.56 9.41 -7.03
CA TYR A 59 -3.53 8.41 -7.25
C TYR A 59 -4.11 7.17 -7.93
N ALA A 60 -3.53 6.77 -9.07
CA ALA A 60 -3.95 5.56 -9.78
C ALA A 60 -3.40 4.29 -9.12
N GLY A 61 -2.52 4.40 -8.12
CA GLY A 61 -1.95 3.27 -7.40
C GLY A 61 -1.01 2.43 -8.26
N ARG A 62 -0.48 2.98 -9.35
CA ARG A 62 0.55 2.32 -10.17
C ARG A 62 1.93 2.71 -9.64
N VAL A 63 2.50 1.85 -8.79
CA VAL A 63 3.78 2.16 -8.15
C VAL A 63 4.94 1.90 -9.11
N SER A 64 5.64 2.98 -9.49
CA SER A 64 6.78 2.92 -10.39
C SER A 64 7.95 2.09 -9.81
N ASP A 65 8.66 1.44 -10.74
CA ASP A 65 9.86 0.63 -10.50
C ASP A 65 11.01 1.30 -11.26
N SER A 66 11.90 1.97 -10.52
CA SER A 66 13.09 2.65 -11.04
C SER A 66 14.27 1.70 -11.25
N GLY A 67 14.15 0.44 -10.86
CA GLY A 67 15.15 -0.61 -11.06
C GLY A 67 15.97 -0.95 -9.81
N GLU A 68 15.92 -0.16 -8.74
CA GLU A 68 16.76 -0.36 -7.56
C GLU A 68 16.44 -1.65 -6.83
N GLY A 69 15.15 -1.97 -6.70
CA GLY A 69 14.72 -3.25 -6.13
C GLY A 69 15.19 -4.45 -6.96
N ARG A 70 15.31 -4.32 -8.29
CA ARG A 70 15.74 -5.41 -9.17
C ARG A 70 17.20 -5.74 -8.96
N TRP A 71 18.08 -4.74 -9.08
CA TRP A 71 19.52 -4.99 -8.92
C TRP A 71 19.84 -5.42 -7.48
N THR A 72 19.11 -4.92 -6.48
CA THR A 72 19.25 -5.34 -5.08
C THR A 72 18.96 -6.84 -4.92
N LEU A 73 17.90 -7.36 -5.54
CA LEU A 73 17.59 -8.79 -5.48
C LEU A 73 18.55 -9.64 -6.30
N GLN A 74 19.02 -9.14 -7.44
CA GLN A 74 20.05 -9.84 -8.21
C GLN A 74 21.32 -10.01 -7.36
N ALA A 75 21.79 -8.94 -6.72
CA ALA A 75 22.94 -9.01 -5.82
C ALA A 75 22.71 -9.97 -4.65
N ALA A 76 21.52 -9.98 -4.04
CA ALA A 76 21.20 -10.92 -2.97
C ALA A 76 21.26 -12.40 -3.43
N ILE A 77 20.82 -12.68 -4.66
CA ILE A 77 20.93 -14.02 -5.26
C ILE A 77 22.39 -14.39 -5.50
N ASP A 78 23.17 -13.48 -6.10
CA ASP A 78 24.58 -13.70 -6.42
C ASP A 78 25.41 -13.96 -5.16
N GLU A 79 25.08 -13.29 -4.05
CA GLU A 79 25.72 -13.44 -2.74
C GLU A 79 25.12 -14.56 -1.88
N GLY A 80 24.04 -15.22 -2.33
CA GLY A 80 23.36 -16.27 -1.56
C GLY A 80 22.71 -15.79 -0.26
N VAL A 81 22.30 -14.53 -0.18
CA VAL A 81 21.72 -13.91 1.02
C VAL A 81 20.19 -13.82 0.91
N PRO A 82 19.42 -14.21 1.94
CA PRO A 82 17.97 -14.12 1.91
C PRO A 82 17.47 -12.67 1.95
N ALA A 83 16.69 -12.29 0.94
CA ALA A 83 16.08 -10.95 0.80
C ALA A 83 14.54 -11.00 0.68
N THR A 84 13.89 -11.87 1.46
CA THR A 84 12.46 -12.23 1.30
C THR A 84 11.52 -11.03 1.28
N GLN A 85 11.69 -10.08 2.22
CA GLN A 85 10.80 -8.91 2.29
C GLN A 85 11.01 -7.92 1.16
N LEU A 86 12.26 -7.76 0.70
CA LEU A 86 12.56 -6.94 -0.47
C LEU A 86 11.98 -7.58 -1.75
N ALA A 87 12.02 -8.91 -1.83
CA ALA A 87 11.41 -9.65 -2.94
C ALA A 87 9.89 -9.48 -2.96
N ALA A 88 9.24 -9.64 -1.81
CA ALA A 88 7.80 -9.40 -1.67
C ALA A 88 7.43 -7.96 -2.04
N ALA A 89 8.19 -6.96 -1.57
CA ALA A 89 7.96 -5.56 -1.89
C ALA A 89 8.12 -5.27 -3.40
N LEU A 90 9.12 -5.86 -4.05
CA LEU A 90 9.31 -5.71 -5.50
C LEU A 90 8.15 -6.33 -6.29
N PHE A 91 7.70 -7.54 -5.90
CA PHE A 91 6.58 -8.20 -6.56
C PHE A 91 5.25 -7.46 -6.33
N ALA A 92 5.02 -6.89 -5.15
CA ALA A 92 3.87 -6.03 -4.90
C ALA A 92 3.81 -4.84 -5.86
N ARG A 93 4.96 -4.21 -6.17
CA ARG A 93 5.02 -3.15 -7.20
C ARG A 93 4.65 -3.67 -8.58
N PHE A 94 5.06 -4.87 -8.96
CA PHE A 94 4.67 -5.45 -10.25
C PHE A 94 3.17 -5.71 -10.32
N SER A 95 2.59 -6.28 -9.27
CA SER A 95 1.16 -6.55 -9.17
C SER A 95 0.30 -5.29 -9.17
N SER A 96 0.84 -4.14 -8.72
CA SER A 96 0.11 -2.86 -8.77
C SER A 96 -0.25 -2.41 -10.19
N ARG A 97 0.43 -2.94 -11.22
CA ARG A 97 0.24 -2.58 -12.62
C ARG A 97 -1.09 -3.13 -13.15
N GLY A 98 -2.15 -2.33 -13.06
CA GLY A 98 -3.49 -2.68 -13.54
C GLY A 98 -4.38 -3.33 -12.47
N ASN A 99 -3.93 -3.36 -11.21
CA ASN A 99 -4.71 -3.81 -10.06
C ASN A 99 -4.50 -2.85 -8.89
N ALA A 100 -5.00 -1.63 -9.04
CA ALA A 100 -4.87 -0.59 -8.04
C ALA A 100 -5.71 -0.95 -6.81
N SER A 101 -5.04 -1.07 -5.66
CA SER A 101 -5.69 -1.16 -4.36
C SER A 101 -5.44 0.15 -3.59
N TYR A 102 -6.26 0.43 -2.59
CA TYR A 102 -6.06 1.57 -1.71
C TYR A 102 -4.64 1.61 -1.11
N ALA A 103 -4.10 0.45 -0.72
CA ALA A 103 -2.72 0.36 -0.23
C ALA A 103 -1.68 0.84 -1.28
N ASN A 104 -1.91 0.58 -2.56
CA ASN A 104 -1.03 1.08 -3.62
C ASN A 104 -1.18 2.60 -3.83
N GLN A 105 -2.39 3.14 -3.65
CA GLN A 105 -2.61 4.60 -3.68
C GLN A 105 -1.88 5.30 -2.54
N VAL A 106 -1.89 4.72 -1.34
CA VAL A 106 -1.09 5.21 -0.19
C VAL A 106 0.40 5.22 -0.53
N MET A 107 0.93 4.16 -1.15
CA MET A 107 2.32 4.12 -1.58
C MET A 107 2.65 5.19 -2.62
N SER A 108 1.73 5.45 -3.56
CA SER A 108 1.90 6.51 -4.55
C SER A 108 1.90 7.90 -3.94
N ALA A 109 0.98 8.18 -3.02
CA ALA A 109 0.91 9.43 -2.29
C ALA A 109 2.19 9.69 -1.50
N MET A 110 2.67 8.70 -0.76
CA MET A 110 3.93 8.77 -0.02
C MET A 110 5.12 9.07 -0.94
N ARG A 111 5.19 8.44 -2.12
CA ARG A 111 6.27 8.69 -3.10
C ARG A 111 6.16 10.06 -3.75
N HIS A 112 4.95 10.54 -3.99
CA HIS A 112 4.70 11.89 -4.47
C HIS A 112 5.20 12.91 -3.45
N ALA A 113 4.80 12.79 -2.19
CA ALA A 113 5.20 13.69 -1.11
C ALA A 113 6.71 13.66 -0.83
N PHE A 114 7.34 12.49 -0.88
CA PHE A 114 8.78 12.33 -0.61
C PHE A 114 9.67 12.98 -1.68
N GLY A 115 9.32 12.83 -2.96
CA GLY A 115 10.25 13.12 -4.06
C GLY A 115 9.62 13.64 -5.34
N GLY A 116 8.36 14.06 -5.31
CA GLY A 116 7.63 14.55 -6.49
C GLY A 116 7.39 13.47 -7.55
N HIS A 117 7.37 12.19 -7.16
CA HIS A 117 7.23 11.09 -8.10
C HIS A 117 5.80 10.96 -8.64
N ALA A 118 5.48 11.73 -9.67
CA ALA A 118 4.21 11.61 -10.38
C ALA A 118 4.03 10.20 -10.97
N GLU A 119 2.83 9.64 -10.78
CA GLU A 119 2.45 8.40 -11.45
C GLU A 119 2.36 8.63 -12.97
N LYS A 120 2.69 7.60 -13.75
CA LYS A 120 2.30 7.61 -15.17
C LYS A 120 0.77 7.52 -15.24
N THR A 121 0.14 8.40 -16.00
CA THR A 121 -1.29 8.31 -16.30
C THR A 121 -1.60 6.94 -16.93
N ALA A 122 -2.77 6.39 -16.59
CA ALA A 122 -3.24 5.13 -17.15
C ALA A 122 -3.43 5.27 -18.67
N GLY A 123 -2.37 4.98 -19.44
CA GLY A 123 -2.30 5.19 -20.89
C GLY A 123 -0.91 5.48 -21.43
N GLY A 124 0.04 5.92 -20.58
CA GLY A 124 1.44 6.09 -20.97
C GLY A 124 2.19 4.77 -20.93
N THR A 125 2.60 4.25 -22.10
CA THR A 125 3.55 3.15 -22.23
C THR A 125 4.85 3.42 -21.46
#